data_AF-A0A1C5ZI19-F1
#
_entry.id   AF-A0A1C5ZI19-F1
#
_cell.length_a   1.000
_cell.length_b   1.000
_cell.length_c   1.000
_cell.angle_alpha   90.00
_cell.angle_beta   90.00
_cell.angle_gamma   90.00
#
_symmetry.space_group_name_H-M   'P 1'
#
loop_
_entity.id
_entity.type
_entity.pdbx_description
1 polymer ?
#
loop_
_entity_poly.entity_id
_entity_poly.type
_entity_poly.pdbx_seq_one_letter_code
_entity_poly.pdbx_strand_id
1 'polypeptide(L)'
;MFENVSVIGGDLRQLTVAKLLKAEGYHVFLYGFDKDIQLETLECETDKDLVLSADIVILPVPVTFDGNTINSPYAKEPMIIDDFLSEINPSALVFGGQIQPNFQKALEDNHIAYRDYLKREELSIKNAVPTALVIWVLILGI
;
A
#
# COMPACT_ATOMS: atom_id res chain seq x y z
N MET A 1 -12.23 -10.86 -9.69
CA MET A 1 -12.68 -10.03 -8.56
C MET A 1 -11.46 -9.86 -7.69
N PHE A 2 -11.09 -8.64 -7.31
CA PHE A 2 -9.96 -8.44 -6.41
C PHE A 2 -10.42 -8.85 -5.01
N GLU A 3 -9.79 -9.86 -4.43
CA GLU A 3 -10.18 -10.39 -3.11
C GLU A 3 -9.10 -10.09 -2.06
N ASN A 4 -7.85 -9.98 -2.51
CA ASN A 4 -6.67 -9.88 -1.67
C ASN A 4 -6.05 -8.48 -1.75
N VAL A 5 -5.90 -7.83 -0.60
CA VAL A 5 -5.31 -6.50 -0.49
C VAL A 5 -4.21 -6.48 0.54
N SER A 6 -3.04 -6.00 0.14
CA SER A 6 -1.90 -5.80 1.03
C SER A 6 -1.73 -4.34 1.39
N VAL A 7 -1.47 -4.05 2.67
CA VAL A 7 -1.07 -2.73 3.14
C VAL A 7 0.34 -2.83 3.71
N ILE A 8 1.28 -2.15 3.07
CA ILE A 8 2.72 -2.29 3.34
C ILE A 8 3.27 -0.96 3.82
N GLY A 9 3.72 -0.94 5.08
CA GLY A 9 4.35 0.23 5.70
C GLY A 9 3.41 1.41 5.90
N GLY A 10 3.99 2.56 6.23
CA GLY A 10 3.27 3.79 6.54
C GLY A 10 3.00 4.00 8.02
N ASP A 11 1.93 4.74 8.30
CA ASP A 11 1.55 5.13 9.64
C ASP A 11 0.15 4.62 10.02
N LEU A 12 -0.39 5.13 11.12
CA LEU A 12 -1.69 4.71 11.63
C LEU A 12 -2.84 4.92 10.62
N ARG A 13 -2.67 5.79 9.61
CA ARG A 13 -3.64 5.96 8.52
C ARG A 13 -3.74 4.69 7.67
N GLN A 14 -2.62 4.01 7.41
CA GLN A 14 -2.59 2.75 6.66
C GLN A 14 -3.27 1.62 7.44
N LEU A 15 -3.10 1.57 8.77
CA LEU A 15 -3.87 0.65 9.61
C LEU A 15 -5.38 0.94 9.59
N THR A 16 -5.75 2.22 9.53
CA THR A 16 -7.16 2.61 9.40
C THR A 16 -7.75 2.13 8.06
N VAL A 17 -6.98 2.26 6.98
CA VAL A 17 -7.34 1.73 5.66
C VAL A 17 -7.53 0.21 5.72
N ALA A 18 -6.58 -0.51 6.31
CA ALA A 18 -6.65 -1.96 6.46
C ALA A 18 -7.93 -2.41 7.20
N LYS A 19 -8.26 -1.74 8.31
CA LYS A 19 -9.49 -2.01 9.08
C LYS A 19 -10.74 -1.82 8.24
N LEU A 20 -10.80 -0.74 7.46
CA LEU A 20 -11.97 -0.44 6.62
C LEU A 20 -12.12 -1.44 5.48
N LEU A 21 -11.04 -1.80 4.80
CA LEU A 21 -11.06 -2.83 3.75
C LEU A 21 -11.50 -4.19 4.30
N LYS A 22 -11.01 -4.56 5.48
CA LYS A 22 -11.43 -5.81 6.11
C LYS A 22 -12.92 -5.80 6.50
N ALA A 23 -13.43 -4.66 6.98
CA ALA A 23 -14.86 -4.51 7.30
C ALA A 23 -15.76 -4.66 6.07
N GLU A 24 -15.25 -4.36 4.87
CA GLU A 24 -15.93 -4.56 3.59
C GLU A 24 -15.80 -5.99 3.03
N GLY A 25 -15.09 -6.88 3.73
CA GLY A 25 -14.96 -8.29 3.36
C GLY A 25 -13.75 -8.62 2.49
N TYR A 26 -12.79 -7.70 2.30
CA TYR A 26 -11.52 -8.04 1.66
C TYR A 26 -10.63 -8.87 2.59
N HIS A 27 -9.83 -9.75 2.01
CA HIS A 27 -8.73 -10.42 2.69
C HIS A 27 -7.55 -9.45 2.76
N VAL A 28 -7.23 -8.98 3.97
CA VAL A 28 -6.23 -7.92 4.17
C VAL A 28 -4.96 -8.45 4.81
N PHE A 29 -3.84 -8.26 4.12
CA PHE A 29 -2.49 -8.55 4.59
C PHE A 29 -1.80 -7.27 5.04
N LEU A 30 -0.99 -7.36 6.10
CA LEU A 30 -0.23 -6.25 6.67
C LEU A 30 1.26 -6.55 6.72
N TYR A 31 2.08 -5.60 6.32
CA TYR A 31 3.53 -5.68 6.51
C TYR A 31 4.09 -4.37 7.06
N GLY A 32 5.07 -4.45 7.97
CA GLY A 32 5.79 -3.28 8.46
C GLY A 32 5.11 -2.55 9.63
N PHE A 33 4.36 -3.28 10.45
CA PHE A 33 3.66 -2.77 11.64
C PHE A 33 3.95 -3.59 12.91
N ASP A 34 5.15 -4.16 12.99
CA ASP A 34 5.56 -5.10 14.05
C ASP A 34 6.11 -4.43 15.31
N LYS A 35 6.46 -3.14 15.21
CA LYS A 35 7.07 -2.34 16.27
C LYS A 35 6.02 -1.41 16.88
N ASP A 36 5.89 -1.46 18.20
CA ASP A 36 5.07 -0.53 19.01
C ASP A 36 3.57 -0.49 18.63
N ILE A 37 3.09 -1.47 17.87
CA ILE A 37 1.69 -1.59 17.43
C ILE A 37 1.15 -2.97 17.81
N GLN A 38 -0.02 -2.98 18.45
CA GLN A 38 -0.76 -4.19 18.78
C GLN A 38 -1.73 -4.53 17.63
N LEU A 39 -1.28 -5.41 16.73
CA LEU A 39 -2.04 -5.85 15.56
C LEU A 39 -3.16 -6.86 15.88
N GLU A 40 -3.16 -7.43 17.09
CA GLU A 40 -4.12 -8.45 17.57
C GLU A 40 -5.59 -8.00 17.39
N THR A 41 -5.83 -6.69 17.36
CA THR A 41 -7.17 -6.11 17.17
C THR A 41 -7.62 -6.00 15.70
N LEU A 42 -6.72 -6.21 14.74
CA LEU A 42 -7.04 -6.17 13.30
C LEU A 42 -7.29 -7.55 12.70
N GLU A 43 -6.83 -8.63 13.35
CA GLU A 43 -6.92 -10.01 12.84
C GLU A 43 -6.39 -10.14 11.38
N CYS A 44 -5.41 -9.31 10.99
CA CYS A 44 -4.83 -9.35 9.65
C CYS A 44 -3.68 -10.35 9.58
N GLU A 45 -3.46 -10.93 8.41
CA GLU A 45 -2.33 -11.82 8.15
C GLU A 45 -1.06 -10.99 7.89
N THR A 46 0.06 -11.40 8.49
CA THR A 46 1.32 -10.64 8.46
C THR A 46 2.47 -11.38 7.77
N ASP A 47 2.16 -12.48 7.08
CA ASP A 47 3.15 -13.27 6.35
C ASP A 47 3.64 -12.49 5.13
N LYS A 48 4.97 -12.33 5.01
CA LYS A 48 5.59 -11.54 3.94
C LYS A 48 5.29 -12.11 2.55
N ASP A 49 5.27 -13.43 2.40
CA ASP A 49 5.04 -14.08 1.10
C ASP A 49 3.59 -13.86 0.65
N LEU A 50 2.64 -13.92 1.58
CA LEU A 50 1.23 -13.63 1.30
C LEU A 50 1.02 -12.16 0.93
N VAL A 51 1.69 -11.24 1.64
CA VAL A 51 1.62 -9.80 1.37
C VAL A 51 2.01 -9.49 -0.08
N LEU A 52 3.02 -10.15 -0.62
CA LEU A 52 3.51 -9.88 -1.98
C LEU A 52 2.67 -10.57 -3.07
N SER A 53 1.85 -11.55 -2.69
CA SER A 53 0.95 -12.27 -3.61
C SER A 53 -0.38 -11.55 -3.92
N ALA A 54 -0.74 -10.51 -3.16
CA ALA A 54 -2.03 -9.85 -3.25
C ALA A 54 -2.30 -9.18 -4.61
N ASP A 55 -3.58 -9.04 -4.96
CA ASP A 55 -3.98 -8.40 -6.22
C ASP A 55 -3.88 -6.87 -6.16
N ILE A 56 -4.07 -6.31 -4.97
CA ILE A 56 -3.98 -4.88 -4.71
C ILE A 56 -2.93 -4.64 -3.64
N VAL A 57 -2.03 -3.69 -3.89
CA VAL A 57 -1.00 -3.30 -2.92
C VAL A 57 -1.14 -1.81 -2.60
N ILE A 58 -1.22 -1.49 -1.31
CA ILE A 58 -1.35 -0.15 -0.78
C ILE A 58 -0.05 0.21 -0.06
N LEU A 59 0.67 1.14 -0.67
CA LEU A 59 1.92 1.74 -0.19
C LEU A 59 1.64 3.09 0.50
N PRO A 60 2.59 3.60 1.30
CA PRO A 60 2.38 4.77 2.14
C PRO A 60 2.58 6.08 1.38
N VAL A 61 2.44 7.20 2.10
CA VAL A 61 2.69 8.56 1.61
C VAL A 61 3.70 9.26 2.54
N PRO A 62 4.91 9.59 2.09
CA PRO A 62 5.51 9.16 0.81
C PRO A 62 5.79 7.66 0.80
N VAL A 63 5.89 7.05 -0.38
CA VAL A 63 6.26 5.62 -0.52
C VAL A 63 7.66 5.35 0.03
N THR A 64 8.61 6.26 -0.21
CA THR A 64 9.99 6.12 0.24
C THR A 64 10.60 7.50 0.50
N PHE A 65 11.49 7.57 1.50
CA PHE A 65 12.30 8.76 1.79
C PHE A 65 13.71 8.69 1.20
N ASP A 66 14.29 7.48 1.10
CA ASP A 66 15.66 7.24 0.69
C ASP A 66 15.80 6.70 -0.74
N GLY A 67 14.68 6.28 -1.35
CA GLY A 67 14.66 5.65 -2.67
C GLY A 67 15.00 4.16 -2.68
N ASN A 68 15.30 3.56 -1.52
CA ASN A 68 15.74 2.16 -1.40
C ASN A 68 14.77 1.30 -0.59
N THR A 69 14.09 1.89 0.39
CA THR A 69 13.17 1.19 1.29
C THR A 69 11.77 1.78 1.26
N ILE A 70 10.76 0.93 1.38
CA ILE A 70 9.38 1.39 1.60
C ILE A 70 9.31 2.02 3.00
N ASN A 71 8.71 3.20 3.08
CA ASN A 71 8.58 3.98 4.30
C ASN A 71 7.71 3.25 5.32
N SER A 72 8.32 2.55 6.25
CA SER A 72 7.65 1.74 7.28
C SER A 72 8.22 2.04 8.67
N PRO A 73 7.87 3.16 9.32
CA PRO A 73 8.42 3.56 10.62
C PRO A 73 8.13 2.57 11.76
N TYR A 74 7.11 1.72 11.59
CA TYR A 74 6.72 0.69 12.54
C TYR A 74 7.22 -0.72 12.15
N ALA A 75 8.04 -0.85 11.10
CA ALA A 75 8.63 -2.13 10.75
C ALA A 75 9.81 -2.46 11.65
N LYS A 76 9.91 -3.73 12.08
CA LYS A 76 11.19 -4.25 12.59
C LYS A 76 12.17 -4.48 11.46
N GLU A 77 11.67 -4.99 10.33
CA GLU A 77 12.44 -5.28 9.12
C GLU A 77 11.89 -4.45 7.95
N PRO A 78 12.63 -3.44 7.46
CA PRO A 78 12.16 -2.61 6.37
C PRO A 78 12.04 -3.42 5.07
N MET A 79 11.02 -3.14 4.27
CA MET A 79 10.89 -3.74 2.94
C MET A 79 11.77 -3.00 1.94
N ILE A 80 12.73 -3.71 1.35
CA ILE A 80 13.59 -3.20 0.29
C ILE A 80 12.78 -3.14 -1.01
N ILE A 81 12.92 -2.04 -1.75
CA ILE A 81 12.18 -1.80 -2.99
C ILE A 81 12.53 -2.85 -4.07
N ASP A 82 13.80 -3.22 -4.18
CA ASP A 82 14.24 -4.22 -5.16
C ASP A 82 13.64 -5.61 -4.85
N ASP A 83 13.63 -6.02 -3.58
CA ASP A 83 12.99 -7.26 -3.12
C ASP A 83 11.49 -7.22 -3.44
N PHE A 84 10.82 -6.11 -3.09
CA PHE A 84 9.41 -5.89 -3.38
C PHE A 84 9.11 -6.03 -4.87
N LEU A 85 9.88 -5.39 -5.75
CA LEU A 85 9.70 -5.45 -7.20
C LEU A 85 9.94 -6.86 -7.76
N SER A 86 10.85 -7.63 -7.14
CA SER A 86 11.19 -8.98 -7.60
C SER A 86 10.18 -10.05 -7.20
N GLU A 87 9.47 -9.83 -6.09
CA GLU A 87 8.58 -10.82 -5.46
C GLU A 87 7.09 -10.48 -5.62
N ILE A 88 6.74 -9.22 -5.91
CA ILE A 88 5.34 -8.81 -6.08
C ILE A 88 4.65 -9.58 -7.21
N ASN A 89 3.39 -9.91 -6.99
CA ASN A 89 2.48 -10.39 -8.02
C ASN A 89 2.53 -9.45 -9.26
N PRO A 90 2.98 -9.93 -10.44
CA PRO A 90 3.12 -9.09 -11.62
C PRO A 90 1.80 -8.49 -12.14
N SER A 91 0.66 -9.07 -11.74
CA SER A 91 -0.67 -8.58 -12.09
C SER A 91 -1.24 -7.63 -11.03
N ALA A 92 -0.49 -7.33 -9.96
CA ALA A 92 -0.95 -6.47 -8.89
C ALA A 92 -1.14 -5.02 -9.35
N LEU A 93 -2.14 -4.37 -8.76
CA LEU A 93 -2.34 -2.93 -8.87
C LEU A 93 -1.76 -2.23 -7.64
N VAL A 94 -0.68 -1.48 -7.84
CA VAL A 94 0.03 -0.76 -6.77
C VAL A 94 -0.52 0.65 -6.62
N PHE A 95 -0.88 1.01 -5.40
CA PHE A 95 -1.30 2.34 -5.04
C PHE A 95 -0.32 2.93 -4.03
N GLY A 96 0.14 4.16 -4.25
CA GLY A 96 1.06 4.83 -3.34
C GLY A 96 0.91 6.34 -3.43
N GLY A 97 1.50 7.10 -2.51
CA GLY A 97 1.49 8.56 -2.61
C GLY A 97 2.89 9.12 -2.71
N GLN A 98 3.05 10.17 -3.53
CA GLN A 98 4.36 10.77 -3.78
C GLN A 98 5.36 9.71 -4.25
N ILE A 99 4.94 8.91 -5.24
CA ILE A 99 5.79 7.85 -5.81
C ILE A 99 6.93 8.55 -6.53
N GLN A 100 8.18 8.24 -6.19
CA GLN A 100 9.33 8.91 -6.80
C GLN A 100 9.53 8.46 -8.27
N PRO A 101 10.08 9.31 -9.16
CA PRO A 101 10.22 8.96 -10.59
C PRO A 101 11.06 7.71 -10.87
N ASN A 102 12.09 7.45 -10.07
CA ASN A 102 12.89 6.22 -10.15
C ASN A 102 12.04 4.98 -9.86
N PHE A 103 11.19 5.03 -8.83
CA PHE A 103 10.32 3.91 -8.49
C PHE A 103 9.18 3.74 -9.49
N GLN A 104 8.62 4.84 -10.03
CA GLN A 104 7.67 4.79 -11.15
C GLN A 104 8.26 4.08 -12.35
N LYS A 105 9.48 4.46 -12.75
CA LYS A 105 10.18 3.81 -13.85
C LYS A 105 10.42 2.32 -13.58
N ALA A 106 10.83 1.97 -12.36
CA ALA A 106 11.03 0.57 -11.99
C ALA A 106 9.72 -0.25 -12.07
N LEU A 107 8.59 0.31 -11.67
CA LEU A 107 7.27 -0.33 -11.83
C LEU A 107 6.91 -0.50 -13.32
N GLU A 108 7.17 0.52 -14.15
CA GLU A 108 6.93 0.48 -15.60
C GLU A 108 7.80 -0.57 -16.30
N ASP A 109 9.10 -0.62 -15.99
CA ASP A 109 10.05 -1.58 -16.54
C ASP A 109 9.66 -3.03 -16.18
N ASN A 110 9.07 -3.23 -14.99
CA ASN A 110 8.51 -4.51 -14.54
C ASN A 110 7.06 -4.76 -14.98
N HIS A 111 6.47 -3.87 -15.79
CA HIS A 111 5.09 -3.97 -16.27
C HIS A 111 4.02 -4.03 -15.16
N ILE A 112 4.32 -3.46 -13.98
CA ILE A 112 3.43 -3.42 -12.83
C ILE A 112 2.53 -2.18 -12.94
N ALA A 113 1.22 -2.39 -12.87
CA ALA A 113 0.27 -1.30 -12.89
C ALA A 113 0.34 -0.51 -11.58
N TYR A 114 0.43 0.82 -11.67
CA TYR A 114 0.47 1.66 -10.48
C TYR A 114 -0.35 2.95 -10.59
N ARG A 115 -0.73 3.52 -9.44
CA ARG A 115 -1.42 4.81 -9.32
C ARG A 115 -0.86 5.61 -8.15
N ASP A 116 -0.49 6.87 -8.42
CA ASP A 116 -0.11 7.83 -7.38
C ASP A 116 -1.35 8.59 -6.91
N TYR A 117 -1.70 8.46 -5.62
CA TYR A 117 -2.83 9.16 -5.00
C TYR A 117 -2.76 10.68 -5.20
N LEU A 118 -1.55 11.24 -5.25
CA LEU A 118 -1.33 12.69 -5.24
C LEU A 118 -1.25 13.30 -6.65
N LYS A 119 -1.17 12.48 -7.70
CA LYS A 119 -1.09 12.96 -9.10
C LYS A 119 -2.46 13.21 -9.74
N ARG A 120 -3.58 12.91 -9.07
CA ARG A 120 -4.91 13.24 -9.59
C ARG A 120 -5.28 14.69 -9.26
N GLU A 121 -5.42 15.52 -10.29
CA GLU A 121 -5.87 16.92 -10.22
C GLU A 121 -7.25 17.13 -9.56
N GLU A 122 -8.06 16.07 -9.37
CA GLU A 122 -9.36 16.15 -8.71
C GLU A 122 -9.27 16.26 -7.17
N LEU A 123 -8.11 15.95 -6.57
CA LEU A 123 -7.89 16.03 -5.11
C LEU A 123 -7.17 17.31 -4.66
N SER A 124 -6.86 18.23 -5.57
CA SER A 124 -6.37 19.58 -5.21
C SER A 124 -7.46 20.46 -4.56
N ILE A 125 -8.73 20.02 -4.61
CA ILE A 125 -9.84 20.65 -3.91
C ILE A 125 -10.23 19.77 -2.70
N LYS A 126 -9.69 20.14 -1.53
CA LYS A 126 -9.96 19.63 -0.17
C LYS A 126 -8.96 18.60 0.37
N ASN A 127 -7.96 19.13 1.07
CA ASN A 127 -7.19 18.49 2.15
C ASN A 127 -8.07 18.01 3.34
N ALA A 128 -9.13 17.23 3.11
CA ALA A 128 -10.02 16.77 4.18
C ALA A 128 -10.62 15.36 3.95
N VAL A 129 -10.26 14.68 2.86
CA VAL A 129 -10.80 13.36 2.56
C VAL A 129 -9.85 12.30 3.15
N PRO A 130 -10.31 11.41 4.06
CA PRO A 130 -9.47 10.36 4.61
C PRO A 130 -9.01 9.41 3.50
N THR A 131 -7.76 8.94 3.59
CA THR A 131 -7.08 8.03 2.64
C THR A 131 -7.93 6.82 2.24
N ALA A 132 -8.84 6.37 3.10
CA ALA A 132 -9.81 5.33 2.80
C ALA A 132 -10.77 5.70 1.67
N LEU A 133 -11.31 6.92 1.63
CA LEU A 133 -12.25 7.33 0.57
C LEU A 133 -11.56 7.36 -0.81
N VAL A 134 -10.26 7.69 -0.84
CA VAL A 134 -9.47 7.70 -2.07
C VAL A 134 -9.33 6.29 -2.65
N ILE A 135 -9.15 5.30 -1.79
CA ILE A 135 -9.08 3.89 -2.21
C ILE A 135 -10.42 3.42 -2.76
N TRP A 136 -11.54 3.84 -2.14
CA TRP A 136 -12.88 3.52 -2.63
C TRP A 136 -13.15 4.07 -4.04
N VAL A 137 -12.79 5.32 -4.29
CA VAL A 137 -12.87 5.96 -5.63
C VAL A 137 -12.03 5.19 -6.65
N LEU A 138 -10.86 4.70 -6.24
CA LEU A 138 -9.94 3.99 -7.12
C LEU A 138 -10.35 2.55 -7.43
N ILE A 139 -10.99 1.85 -6.48
CA ILE A 139 -11.46 0.48 -6.66
C ILE A 139 -12.83 0.44 -7.37
N LEU A 140 -13.73 1.39 -7.06
CA LEU A 140 -15.11 1.39 -7.58
C LEU A 140 -15.33 2.28 -8.80
N GLY A 141 -14.35 3.12 -9.18
CA GLY A 141 -14.45 4.00 -10.35
C GLY A 141 -15.54 5.06 -10.26
N ILE A 142 -15.91 5.47 -9.04
CA ILE A 142 -16.89 6.54 -8.75
C ILE A 142 -16.16 7.86 -8.58
#